data_AF-B7P8D1-F1
#
_entry.id   AF-B7P8D1-F1
#
_cell.length_a   1.000
_cell.length_b   1.000
_cell.length_c   1.000
_cell.angle_alpha   90.00
_cell.angle_beta   90.00
_cell.angle_gamma   90.00
#
_symmetry.space_group_name_H-M   'P 1'
#
loop_
_entity.id
_entity.type
_entity.pdbx_description
1 polymer ?
#
loop_
_entity_poly.entity_id
_entity_poly.type
_entity_poly.pdbx_seq_one_letter_code
_entity_poly.pdbx_strand_id
1 'polypeptide(L)'
;MVWNETSYFDTKPDELTDVALRRMKSVYDYRCVVCGESKPNPLMSDNKFFFLGLGRKHVYQWTGDTKEQWKKPVQETLELPADTLFYGEVVQEFEGEGRHQKRFNTVHIIDALVLGKVDVRDMHYDERMKWVRKFVKAVSKPSRNDLMPLRAKEVFKLEDKNFGGLSNAVEVVTAGVIFSRSLKLHKLQYVTMLSNGDSKAFTHVAVRGLYDKDIQREDCVNHVAKRMCSGMEKLKKSKKGLGREGEVD
;
A
#
# COMPACT_ATOMS: atom_id res chain seq x y z
N MET A 1 13.40 28.56 -9.03
CA MET A 1 12.52 27.65 -9.77
C MET A 1 11.10 27.96 -9.30
N VAL A 2 10.27 28.56 -10.15
CA VAL A 2 8.88 28.87 -9.81
C VAL A 2 8.13 27.53 -9.87
N TRP A 3 7.64 27.04 -8.73
CA TRP A 3 6.77 25.88 -8.71
C TRP A 3 5.46 26.28 -9.39
N ASN A 4 5.16 25.70 -10.54
CA ASN A 4 3.85 25.86 -11.15
C ASN A 4 2.86 25.05 -10.31
N GLU A 5 1.99 25.71 -9.55
CA GLU A 5 1.09 25.06 -8.58
C GLU A 5 0.13 24.03 -9.22
N THR A 6 -0.03 24.07 -10.55
CA THR A 6 -0.90 23.18 -11.32
C THR A 6 -0.17 22.07 -12.06
N SER A 7 1.16 21.90 -11.90
CA SER A 7 1.93 20.91 -12.66
C SER A 7 1.45 19.46 -12.48
N TYR A 8 0.74 19.18 -11.38
CA TYR A 8 0.11 17.88 -11.10
C TYR A 8 -0.93 17.45 -12.15
N PHE A 9 -1.49 18.39 -12.93
CA PHE A 9 -2.46 18.09 -13.98
C PHE A 9 -1.81 17.86 -15.36
N ASP A 10 -0.55 18.24 -15.53
CA ASP A 10 0.12 18.26 -16.83
C ASP A 10 0.69 16.89 -17.24
N THR A 11 0.73 15.93 -16.30
CA THR A 11 1.34 14.61 -16.52
C THR A 11 0.26 13.58 -16.85
N LYS A 12 0.37 12.93 -18.01
CA LYS A 12 -0.50 11.82 -18.39
C LYS A 12 0.18 10.47 -18.11
N PRO A 13 -0.59 9.40 -17.85
CA PRO A 13 -0.03 8.06 -17.76
C PRO A 13 0.62 7.65 -19.09
N ASP A 14 1.88 7.23 -19.04
CA ASP A 14 2.59 6.65 -20.18
C ASP A 14 2.51 5.12 -20.18
N GLU A 15 2.56 4.53 -21.36
CA GLU A 15 2.68 3.08 -21.49
C GLU A 15 4.01 2.59 -20.90
N LEU A 16 3.94 1.54 -20.09
CA LEU A 16 5.12 0.92 -19.49
C LEU A 16 5.83 0.03 -20.53
N THR A 17 6.76 0.63 -21.26
CA THR A 17 7.61 -0.07 -22.25
C THR A 17 8.86 -0.70 -21.61
N ASP A 18 9.53 -1.61 -22.32
CA ASP A 18 10.82 -2.19 -21.89
C ASP A 18 11.88 -1.11 -21.64
N VAL A 19 11.90 -0.04 -22.43
CA VAL A 19 12.81 1.10 -22.24
C VAL A 19 12.48 1.84 -20.95
N ALA A 20 11.20 2.07 -20.64
CA ALA A 20 10.77 2.71 -19.41
C ALA A 20 11.11 1.85 -18.18
N LEU A 21 10.90 0.53 -18.27
CA LEU A 21 11.27 -0.43 -17.24
C LEU A 21 12.77 -0.37 -16.93
N ARG A 22 13.64 -0.34 -17.94
CA ARG A 22 15.10 -0.24 -17.75
C ARG A 22 15.55 1.08 -17.09
N ARG A 23 14.74 2.14 -17.13
CA ARG A 23 15.03 3.42 -16.45
C ARG A 23 14.69 3.39 -14.97
N MET A 24 13.90 2.43 -14.50
CA MET A 24 13.54 2.31 -13.09
C MET A 24 14.79 1.96 -12.28
N LYS A 25 15.26 2.89 -11.45
CA LYS A 25 16.46 2.70 -10.62
C LYS A 25 16.20 1.91 -9.35
N SER A 26 14.99 2.02 -8.82
CA SER A 26 14.59 1.43 -7.54
C SER A 26 13.12 1.00 -7.63
N VAL A 27 12.84 -0.24 -7.26
CA VAL A 27 11.45 -0.74 -7.17
C VAL A 27 10.68 -0.07 -6.04
N TYR A 28 11.37 0.42 -5.00
CA TYR A 28 10.77 1.10 -3.84
C TYR A 28 10.21 2.49 -4.13
N ASP A 29 10.43 3.02 -5.34
CA ASP A 29 9.94 4.34 -5.75
C ASP A 29 8.57 4.24 -6.46
N TYR A 30 8.13 3.01 -6.76
CA TYR A 30 6.93 2.77 -7.56
C TYR A 30 5.89 2.01 -6.79
N ARG A 31 4.63 2.36 -7.01
CA ARG A 31 3.46 1.62 -6.52
C ARG A 31 2.60 1.22 -7.71
N CYS A 32 1.88 0.13 -7.55
CA CYS A 32 0.98 -0.42 -8.56
C CYS A 32 -0.45 -0.38 -8.04
N VAL A 33 -1.36 0.06 -8.90
CA VAL A 33 -2.81 0.00 -8.67
C VAL A 33 -3.44 -0.75 -9.83
N VAL A 34 -4.41 -1.61 -9.52
CA VAL A 34 -5.18 -2.29 -10.57
C VAL A 34 -6.30 -1.36 -11.01
N CYS A 35 -6.22 -0.91 -12.26
CA CYS A 35 -7.22 -0.05 -12.87
C CYS A 35 -8.30 -0.87 -13.56
N GLY A 36 -9.55 -0.40 -13.49
CA GLY A 36 -10.66 -0.99 -14.24
C GLY A 36 -10.54 -0.73 -15.74
N GLU A 37 -11.04 -1.68 -16.54
CA GLU A 37 -11.13 -1.55 -17.99
C GLU A 37 -11.95 -0.31 -18.37
N SER A 38 -11.37 0.58 -19.17
CA SER A 38 -12.12 1.69 -19.78
C SER A 38 -12.82 1.16 -21.01
N LYS A 39 -14.16 1.15 -20.99
CA LYS A 39 -14.99 0.86 -22.17
C LYS A 39 -15.54 2.18 -22.71
N PRO A 40 -14.79 2.84 -23.62
CA PRO A 40 -15.22 4.11 -24.17
C PRO A 40 -16.59 3.95 -24.84
N ASN A 41 -17.50 4.86 -24.53
CA ASN A 41 -18.78 4.99 -25.17
C ASN A 41 -19.03 6.47 -25.51
N PRO A 42 -20.05 6.81 -26.33
CA PRO A 42 -20.27 8.19 -26.75
C PRO A 42 -20.48 9.20 -25.60
N LEU A 43 -20.87 8.74 -24.41
CA LEU A 43 -21.05 9.58 -23.21
C LEU A 43 -19.81 9.61 -22.30
N MET A 44 -18.87 8.67 -22.45
CA MET A 44 -17.73 8.53 -21.55
C MET A 44 -16.55 7.91 -22.31
N SER A 45 -15.58 8.73 -22.70
CA SER A 45 -14.36 8.31 -23.41
C SER A 45 -13.31 7.69 -22.48
N ASP A 46 -13.33 8.06 -21.20
CA ASP A 46 -12.43 7.55 -20.16
C ASP A 46 -13.25 7.15 -18.93
N ASN A 47 -12.69 6.28 -18.09
CA ASN A 47 -13.23 5.97 -16.77
C ASN A 47 -12.47 6.67 -15.64
N LYS A 48 -11.37 7.38 -15.94
CA LYS A 48 -10.57 8.12 -14.95
C LYS A 48 -10.78 9.62 -15.06
N PHE A 49 -10.92 10.26 -13.90
CA PHE A 49 -11.19 11.68 -13.80
C PHE A 49 -10.58 12.27 -12.52
N PHE A 50 -10.30 13.56 -12.57
CA PHE A 50 -10.26 14.39 -11.37
C PHE A 50 -11.68 14.65 -10.90
N PHE A 51 -11.93 14.50 -9.60
CA PHE A 51 -13.21 14.78 -8.96
C PHE A 51 -13.07 15.97 -8.02
N LEU A 52 -13.94 16.97 -8.20
CA LEU A 52 -14.04 18.15 -7.36
C LEU A 52 -15.36 18.14 -6.59
N GLY A 53 -15.28 18.12 -5.26
CA GLY A 53 -16.41 18.23 -4.34
C GLY A 53 -16.50 19.64 -3.75
N LEU A 54 -17.62 20.31 -4.01
CA LEU A 54 -18.01 21.59 -3.40
C LEU A 54 -19.09 21.41 -2.31
N GLY A 55 -19.34 20.16 -1.89
CA GLY A 55 -20.27 19.81 -0.83
C GLY A 55 -21.53 19.11 -1.33
N ARG A 56 -21.93 18.05 -0.63
CA ARG A 56 -23.12 17.23 -0.95
C ARG A 56 -23.06 16.78 -2.42
N LYS A 57 -24.11 17.02 -3.19
CA LYS A 57 -24.24 16.66 -4.62
C LYS A 57 -23.56 17.65 -5.58
N HIS A 58 -22.88 18.69 -5.07
CA HIS A 58 -22.08 19.58 -5.89
C HIS A 58 -20.72 18.94 -6.21
N VAL A 59 -20.78 17.86 -6.99
CA VAL A 59 -19.60 17.13 -7.47
C VAL A 59 -19.43 17.36 -8.96
N TYR A 60 -18.18 17.51 -9.39
CA TYR A 60 -17.78 17.70 -10.77
C TYR A 60 -16.62 16.75 -11.11
N GLN A 61 -16.51 16.38 -12.38
CA GLN A 61 -15.45 15.56 -12.92
C GLN A 61 -14.76 16.25 -14.09
N TRP A 62 -13.47 16.00 -14.26
CA TRP A 62 -12.66 16.54 -15.35
C TRP A 62 -11.60 15.52 -15.78
N THR A 63 -11.38 15.40 -17.08
CA THR A 63 -10.45 14.43 -17.68
C THR A 63 -8.98 14.79 -17.50
N GLY A 64 -8.68 16.02 -17.08
CA GLY A 64 -7.33 16.56 -17.12
C GLY A 64 -6.97 17.18 -18.48
N ASP A 65 -7.84 17.08 -19.49
CA ASP A 65 -7.63 17.79 -20.75
C ASP A 65 -7.97 19.28 -20.58
N THR A 66 -6.98 20.15 -20.78
CA THR A 66 -7.13 21.61 -20.67
C THR A 66 -8.10 22.20 -21.70
N LYS A 67 -8.45 21.45 -22.74
CA LYS A 67 -9.49 21.82 -23.71
C LYS A 67 -10.90 21.49 -23.23
N GLU A 68 -11.04 20.66 -22.20
CA GLU A 68 -12.33 20.28 -21.62
C GLU A 68 -12.64 21.07 -20.35
N GLN A 69 -13.92 21.28 -20.08
CA GLN A 69 -14.40 21.90 -18.85
C GLN A 69 -14.81 20.84 -17.82
N TRP A 70 -14.88 21.25 -16.55
CA TRP A 70 -15.49 20.47 -15.48
C TRP A 70 -16.96 20.17 -15.79
N LYS A 71 -17.36 18.90 -15.70
CA LYS A 71 -18.71 18.42 -16.01
C LYS A 71 -19.34 17.75 -14.79
N LYS A 72 -20.66 17.66 -14.75
CA LYS A 72 -21.33 16.80 -13.76
C LYS A 72 -21.04 15.32 -14.08
N PRO A 73 -20.83 14.46 -13.06
CA PRO A 73 -20.78 13.02 -13.27
C PRO A 73 -22.05 12.51 -13.94
N VAL A 74 -21.92 11.49 -14.80
CA VAL A 74 -23.06 10.89 -15.54
C VAL A 74 -24.19 10.45 -14.59
N GLN A 75 -23.83 10.04 -13.37
CA GLN A 75 -24.76 9.73 -12.31
C GLN A 75 -24.55 10.69 -11.14
N GLU A 76 -25.53 11.56 -10.87
CA GLU A 76 -25.49 12.55 -9.78
C GLU A 76 -25.86 11.95 -8.40
N THR A 77 -25.41 10.72 -8.15
CA THR A 77 -25.63 9.98 -6.89
C THR A 77 -24.39 10.02 -5.99
N LEU A 78 -23.30 10.66 -6.40
CA LEU A 78 -22.12 10.87 -5.58
C LEU A 78 -22.30 12.08 -4.68
N GLU A 79 -21.95 11.91 -3.40
CA GLU A 79 -21.82 13.01 -2.45
C GLU A 79 -20.39 13.12 -1.94
N LEU A 80 -19.84 14.33 -1.98
CA LEU A 80 -18.54 14.64 -1.42
C LEU A 80 -18.63 15.84 -0.47
N PRO A 81 -17.83 15.88 0.61
CA PRO A 81 -17.59 17.11 1.35
C PRO A 81 -17.08 18.23 0.44
N ALA A 82 -17.30 19.48 0.85
CA ALA A 82 -16.65 20.62 0.20
C ALA A 82 -15.13 20.51 0.31
N ASP A 83 -14.42 21.26 -0.54
CA ASP A 83 -12.96 21.33 -0.54
C ASP A 83 -12.31 19.94 -0.67
N THR A 84 -12.84 19.14 -1.60
CA THR A 84 -12.33 17.81 -1.91
C THR A 84 -11.88 17.77 -3.37
N LEU A 85 -10.64 17.37 -3.62
CA LEU A 85 -10.07 17.21 -4.94
C LEU A 85 -9.20 15.94 -4.98
N PHE A 86 -9.60 14.97 -5.77
CA PHE A 86 -8.86 13.71 -5.91
C PHE A 86 -8.88 13.18 -7.35
N TYR A 87 -7.94 12.29 -7.67
CA TYR A 87 -7.92 11.55 -8.92
C TYR A 87 -8.44 10.14 -8.68
N GLY A 88 -9.37 9.68 -9.50
CA GLY A 88 -10.01 8.39 -9.33
C GLY A 88 -10.61 7.84 -10.59
N GLU A 89 -11.15 6.64 -10.49
CA GLU A 89 -11.87 5.99 -11.59
C GLU A 89 -13.29 5.59 -11.19
N VAL A 90 -14.19 5.65 -12.17
CA VAL A 90 -15.53 5.08 -12.06
C VAL A 90 -15.45 3.65 -12.56
N VAL A 91 -15.72 2.69 -11.67
CA VAL A 91 -15.76 1.27 -12.00
C VAL A 91 -17.12 0.70 -11.70
N GLN A 92 -17.36 -0.47 -12.28
CA GLN A 92 -18.59 -1.19 -12.06
C GLN A 92 -18.32 -2.37 -11.13
N GLU A 93 -19.00 -2.34 -9.99
CA GLU A 93 -18.96 -3.42 -9.01
C GLU A 93 -20.21 -4.31 -9.15
N PHE A 94 -20.05 -5.55 -8.72
CA PHE A 94 -21.11 -6.54 -8.68
C PHE A 94 -21.31 -6.99 -7.24
N GLU A 95 -22.57 -7.08 -6.80
CA GLU A 95 -22.95 -7.55 -5.47
C GLU A 95 -23.94 -8.70 -5.59
N GLY A 96 -23.76 -9.73 -4.75
CA GLY A 96 -24.56 -10.95 -4.82
C GLY A 96 -24.07 -11.95 -5.86
N GLU A 97 -24.80 -13.06 -5.98
CA GLU A 97 -24.39 -14.23 -6.76
C GLU A 97 -25.51 -14.70 -7.71
N GLY A 98 -25.10 -15.33 -8.81
CA GLY A 98 -26.01 -15.93 -9.79
C GLY A 98 -27.00 -14.93 -10.39
N ARG A 99 -28.28 -15.32 -10.44
CA ARG A 99 -29.35 -14.53 -11.09
C ARG A 99 -29.74 -13.27 -10.33
N HIS A 100 -29.35 -13.14 -9.06
CA HIS A 100 -29.63 -11.97 -8.22
C HIS A 100 -28.42 -11.04 -8.09
N GLN A 101 -27.41 -11.21 -8.94
CA GLN A 101 -26.26 -10.33 -8.96
C GLN A 101 -26.67 -8.92 -9.40
N LYS A 102 -26.45 -7.94 -8.53
CA LYS A 102 -26.71 -6.53 -8.78
C LYS A 102 -25.44 -5.87 -9.31
N ARG A 103 -25.61 -5.01 -10.32
CA ARG A 103 -24.54 -4.21 -10.92
C ARG A 103 -24.72 -2.75 -10.54
N PHE A 104 -23.67 -2.10 -10.06
CA PHE A 104 -23.71 -0.68 -9.70
C PHE A 104 -22.35 -0.03 -9.95
N ASN A 105 -22.35 1.29 -10.10
CA ASN A 105 -21.13 2.05 -10.30
C ASN A 105 -20.58 2.52 -8.95
N THR A 106 -19.27 2.55 -8.85
CA THR A 106 -18.52 2.93 -7.64
C THR A 106 -17.33 3.79 -8.07
N VAL A 107 -17.02 4.84 -7.30
CA VAL A 107 -15.80 5.63 -7.51
C VAL A 107 -14.67 5.09 -6.65
N HIS A 108 -13.53 4.79 -7.27
CA HIS A 108 -12.32 4.36 -6.59
C HIS A 108 -11.27 5.46 -6.66
N ILE A 109 -10.86 5.99 -5.51
CA ILE A 109 -9.81 7.00 -5.41
C ILE A 109 -8.44 6.34 -5.63
N ILE A 110 -7.68 6.86 -6.59
CA ILE A 110 -6.33 6.42 -6.97
C ILE A 110 -5.26 7.26 -6.25
N ASP A 111 -5.47 8.57 -6.16
CA ASP A 111 -4.64 9.52 -5.44
C ASP A 111 -5.46 10.77 -5.07
N ALA A 112 -4.97 11.61 -4.17
CA ALA A 112 -5.67 12.81 -3.72
C ALA A 112 -4.77 14.03 -3.60
N LEU A 113 -5.35 15.21 -3.81
CA LEU A 113 -4.71 16.51 -3.60
C LEU A 113 -5.27 17.15 -2.32
N VAL A 114 -6.60 17.20 -2.18
CA VAL A 114 -7.28 17.79 -1.01
C VAL A 114 -8.44 16.90 -0.59
N LEU A 115 -8.59 16.64 0.70
CA LEU A 115 -9.65 15.79 1.26
C LEU A 115 -10.39 16.53 2.37
N GLY A 116 -11.51 17.18 2.03
CA GLY A 116 -12.33 17.91 3.01
C GLY A 116 -11.55 19.01 3.74
N LYS A 117 -10.92 19.93 2.98
CA LYS A 117 -10.00 20.99 3.44
C LYS A 117 -8.61 20.53 3.90
N VAL A 118 -8.38 19.22 4.03
CA VAL A 118 -7.04 18.71 4.37
C VAL A 118 -6.22 18.61 3.09
N ASP A 119 -5.22 19.47 2.96
CA ASP A 119 -4.22 19.38 1.89
C ASP A 119 -3.26 18.22 2.17
N VAL A 120 -3.14 17.30 1.20
CA VAL A 120 -2.27 16.12 1.31
C VAL A 120 -1.18 16.09 0.22
N ARG A 121 -1.07 17.13 -0.61
CA ARG A 121 -0.21 17.16 -1.80
C ARG A 121 1.26 16.86 -1.51
N ASP A 122 1.77 17.45 -0.44
CA ASP A 122 3.19 17.37 -0.06
C ASP A 122 3.54 16.09 0.73
N MET A 123 2.55 15.24 1.01
CA MET A 123 2.79 13.99 1.71
C MET A 123 3.31 12.92 0.74
N HIS A 124 4.10 11.98 1.27
CA HIS A 124 4.47 10.77 0.53
C HIS A 124 3.21 10.00 0.10
N TYR A 125 3.23 9.35 -1.07
CA TYR A 125 2.06 8.67 -1.65
C TYR A 125 1.39 7.67 -0.68
N ASP A 126 2.18 6.89 0.06
CA ASP A 126 1.64 5.95 1.05
C ASP A 126 0.87 6.66 2.18
N GLU A 127 1.29 7.86 2.58
CA GLU A 127 0.58 8.69 3.57
C GLU A 127 -0.67 9.32 2.97
N ARG A 128 -0.61 9.80 1.71
CA ARG A 128 -1.82 10.25 1.00
C ARG A 128 -2.86 9.15 0.93
N MET A 129 -2.45 7.92 0.62
CA MET A 129 -3.37 6.78 0.56
C MET A 129 -3.89 6.33 1.94
N LYS A 130 -3.13 6.55 3.03
CA LYS A 130 -3.68 6.41 4.40
C LYS A 130 -4.77 7.45 4.67
N TRP A 131 -4.57 8.70 4.26
CA TRP A 131 -5.59 9.75 4.35
C TRP A 131 -6.82 9.46 3.51
N VAL A 132 -6.64 9.01 2.26
CA VAL A 132 -7.74 8.55 1.40
C VAL A 132 -8.57 7.47 2.09
N ARG A 133 -7.94 6.44 2.68
CA ARG A 133 -8.68 5.40 3.42
C ARG A 133 -9.46 5.95 4.62
N LYS A 134 -8.89 6.91 5.37
CA LYS A 134 -9.59 7.58 6.48
C LYS A 134 -10.78 8.39 5.97
N PHE A 135 -10.57 9.17 4.92
CA PHE A 135 -11.60 9.98 4.28
C PHE A 135 -12.76 9.13 3.78
N VAL A 136 -12.48 8.06 3.01
CA VAL A 136 -13.49 7.12 2.52
C VAL A 136 -14.31 6.54 3.68
N LYS A 137 -13.66 6.10 4.77
CA LYS A 137 -14.37 5.59 5.95
C LYS A 137 -15.29 6.66 6.58
N ALA A 138 -14.84 7.91 6.63
CA ALA A 138 -15.60 9.01 7.23
C ALA A 138 -16.83 9.42 6.40
N VAL A 139 -16.74 9.35 5.07
CA VAL A 139 -17.83 9.77 4.16
C VAL A 139 -18.74 8.63 3.71
N SER A 140 -18.36 7.38 3.96
CA SER A 140 -19.12 6.19 3.58
C SER A 140 -20.47 6.14 4.29
N LYS A 141 -21.54 5.91 3.53
CA LYS A 141 -22.93 5.80 4.02
C LYS A 141 -23.53 4.44 3.61
N PRO A 142 -23.14 3.32 4.26
CA PRO A 142 -23.52 1.98 3.82
C PRO A 142 -25.03 1.72 3.84
N SER A 143 -25.80 2.48 4.63
CA SER A 143 -27.27 2.37 4.69
C SER A 143 -27.99 3.12 3.55
N ARG A 144 -27.26 3.87 2.71
CA ARG A 144 -27.81 4.69 1.63
C ARG A 144 -27.51 4.06 0.27
N ASN A 145 -28.33 3.08 -0.10
CA ASN A 145 -28.20 2.33 -1.36
C ASN A 145 -28.49 3.17 -2.63
N ASP A 146 -29.03 4.38 -2.47
CA ASP A 146 -29.28 5.34 -3.54
C ASP A 146 -28.03 6.15 -3.91
N LEU A 147 -27.02 6.17 -3.05
CA LEU A 147 -25.77 6.91 -3.27
C LEU A 147 -24.71 6.01 -3.90
N MET A 148 -23.92 6.59 -4.80
CA MET A 148 -22.77 5.91 -5.38
C MET A 148 -21.69 5.71 -4.31
N PRO A 149 -21.21 4.47 -4.10
CA PRO A 149 -20.18 4.22 -3.11
C PRO A 149 -18.84 4.84 -3.52
N LEU A 150 -18.02 5.14 -2.50
CA LEU A 150 -16.66 5.64 -2.65
C LEU A 150 -15.70 4.63 -2.01
N ARG A 151 -14.62 4.28 -2.71
CA ARG A 151 -13.61 3.32 -2.27
C ARG A 151 -12.21 3.92 -2.39
N ALA A 152 -11.29 3.44 -1.56
CA ALA A 152 -9.87 3.68 -1.77
C ALA A 152 -9.31 2.54 -2.61
N LYS A 153 -8.48 2.82 -3.62
CA LYS A 153 -7.78 1.74 -4.33
C LYS A 153 -6.83 1.00 -3.41
N GLU A 154 -6.75 -0.30 -3.65
CA GLU A 154 -5.67 -1.12 -3.11
C GLU A 154 -4.39 -0.78 -3.86
N VAL A 155 -3.33 -0.59 -3.09
CA VAL A 155 -2.01 -0.19 -3.55
C VAL A 155 -1.07 -1.33 -3.26
N PHE A 156 -0.43 -1.84 -4.30
CA PHE A 156 0.60 -2.86 -4.21
C PHE A 156 1.96 -2.20 -4.34
N LYS A 157 2.93 -2.59 -3.51
CA LYS A 157 4.28 -2.11 -3.68
C LYS A 157 4.97 -2.95 -4.74
N LEU A 158 5.75 -2.34 -5.62
CA LEU A 158 6.37 -3.07 -6.72
C LEU A 158 7.36 -4.12 -6.18
N GLU A 159 8.01 -3.83 -5.06
CA GLU A 159 8.91 -4.74 -4.36
C GLU A 159 8.25 -6.01 -3.78
N ASP A 160 6.92 -6.01 -3.62
CA ASP A 160 6.21 -7.18 -3.10
C ASP A 160 6.14 -8.32 -4.13
N LYS A 161 6.47 -8.07 -5.41
CA LYS A 161 6.55 -9.08 -6.50
C LYS A 161 7.98 -9.52 -6.85
N ASN A 162 8.88 -9.55 -5.88
CA ASN A 162 10.29 -9.88 -6.12
C ASN A 162 10.64 -11.38 -5.99
N PHE A 163 9.69 -12.24 -5.61
CA PHE A 163 9.95 -13.65 -5.36
C PHE A 163 8.75 -14.53 -5.73
N GLY A 164 8.97 -15.48 -6.64
CA GLY A 164 7.92 -16.41 -7.10
C GLY A 164 7.73 -17.68 -6.25
N GLY A 165 8.49 -17.81 -5.15
CA GLY A 165 8.39 -18.95 -4.24
C GLY A 165 7.50 -18.66 -3.01
N LEU A 166 7.45 -19.60 -2.08
CA LEU A 166 6.69 -19.47 -0.84
C LEU A 166 7.18 -18.28 0.00
N SER A 167 6.26 -17.58 0.67
CA SER A 167 6.56 -16.41 1.50
C SER A 167 7.63 -16.67 2.57
N ASN A 168 7.64 -17.86 3.16
CA ASN A 168 8.64 -18.29 4.15
C ASN A 168 10.06 -18.48 3.58
N ALA A 169 10.22 -18.58 2.26
CA ALA A 169 11.51 -18.71 1.59
C ALA A 169 12.09 -17.36 1.13
N VAL A 170 11.26 -16.30 1.08
CA VAL A 170 11.68 -14.95 0.68
C VAL A 170 12.85 -14.47 1.52
N GLU A 171 12.76 -14.59 2.84
CA GLU A 171 13.79 -14.13 3.77
C GLU A 171 15.13 -14.84 3.53
N VAL A 172 15.09 -16.16 3.37
CA VAL A 172 16.27 -17.01 3.16
C VAL A 172 16.99 -16.66 1.85
N VAL A 173 16.23 -16.55 0.77
CA VAL A 173 16.78 -16.22 -0.56
C VAL A 173 17.30 -14.78 -0.58
N THR A 174 16.52 -13.84 -0.04
CA THR A 174 16.90 -12.42 0.06
C THR A 174 18.19 -12.23 0.84
N ALA A 175 18.34 -12.89 2.00
CA ALA A 175 19.58 -12.84 2.77
C ALA A 175 20.78 -13.32 1.95
N GLY A 176 20.64 -14.44 1.25
CA GLY A 176 21.69 -14.97 0.37
C GLY A 176 22.09 -14.01 -0.76
N VAL A 177 21.12 -13.31 -1.36
CA VAL A 177 21.37 -12.31 -2.42
C VAL A 177 22.06 -11.07 -1.85
N ILE A 178 21.60 -10.53 -0.72
CA ILE A 178 22.17 -9.35 -0.06
C ILE A 178 23.64 -9.58 0.29
N PHE A 179 23.96 -10.71 0.92
CA PHE A 179 25.33 -11.05 1.30
C PHE A 179 26.22 -11.24 0.06
N SER A 180 25.74 -11.93 -0.97
CA SER A 180 26.48 -12.08 -2.23
C SER A 180 26.76 -10.74 -2.91
N ARG A 181 25.78 -9.82 -2.92
CA ARG A 181 25.90 -8.50 -3.56
C ARG A 181 26.83 -7.56 -2.80
N SER A 182 26.83 -7.61 -1.46
CA SER A 182 27.72 -6.76 -0.65
C SER A 182 29.19 -6.93 -1.03
N LEU A 183 29.63 -8.17 -1.26
CA LEU A 183 30.99 -8.45 -1.71
C LEU A 183 31.19 -8.04 -3.17
N LYS A 184 30.32 -8.52 -4.06
CA LYS A 184 30.46 -8.32 -5.52
C LYS A 184 30.37 -6.86 -5.96
N LEU A 185 29.45 -6.10 -5.39
CA LEU A 185 29.14 -4.73 -5.82
C LEU A 185 29.79 -3.67 -4.95
N HIS A 186 30.02 -3.98 -3.66
CA HIS A 186 30.43 -2.97 -2.69
C HIS A 186 31.72 -3.31 -1.94
N LYS A 187 32.30 -4.51 -2.14
CA LYS A 187 33.48 -4.98 -1.41
C LYS A 187 33.33 -4.89 0.12
N LEU A 188 32.10 -5.12 0.61
CA LEU A 188 31.74 -5.08 2.02
C LEU A 188 31.45 -6.49 2.54
N GLN A 189 31.78 -6.73 3.82
CA GLN A 189 31.46 -7.97 4.53
C GLN A 189 30.60 -7.65 5.75
N TYR A 190 29.43 -8.27 5.86
CA TYR A 190 28.62 -8.20 7.07
C TYR A 190 29.13 -9.20 8.11
N VAL A 191 29.47 -8.71 9.30
CA VAL A 191 29.97 -9.56 10.39
C VAL A 191 28.89 -10.01 11.35
N THR A 192 27.74 -9.33 11.36
CA THR A 192 26.62 -9.61 12.27
C THR A 192 25.31 -9.63 11.49
N MET A 193 24.47 -10.65 11.73
CA MET A 193 23.13 -10.79 11.18
C MET A 193 22.10 -10.81 12.29
N LEU A 194 21.25 -9.78 12.33
CA LEU A 194 20.11 -9.71 13.24
C LEU A 194 18.96 -10.58 12.70
N SER A 195 18.44 -11.50 13.51
CA SER A 195 17.38 -12.45 13.12
C SER A 195 16.19 -12.40 14.07
N ASN A 196 14.98 -12.65 13.57
CA ASN A 196 13.74 -12.63 14.38
C ASN A 196 13.48 -13.94 15.15
N GLY A 197 14.49 -14.79 15.29
CA GLY A 197 14.40 -16.11 15.93
C GLY A 197 14.42 -17.30 14.98
N ASP A 198 14.01 -17.14 13.73
CA ASP A 198 14.16 -18.19 12.71
C ASP A 198 15.62 -18.26 12.25
N SER A 199 16.20 -19.45 12.26
CA SER A 199 17.61 -19.71 11.93
C SER A 199 17.83 -19.97 10.44
N LYS A 200 16.77 -20.20 9.65
CA LYS A 200 16.92 -20.64 8.25
C LYS A 200 17.74 -19.70 7.39
N ALA A 201 17.51 -18.39 7.51
CA ALA A 201 18.23 -17.39 6.74
C ALA A 201 19.72 -17.32 7.14
N PHE A 202 20.01 -17.35 8.44
CA PHE A 202 21.37 -17.41 8.97
C PHE A 202 22.11 -18.66 8.50
N THR A 203 21.52 -19.85 8.70
CA THR A 203 22.14 -21.12 8.28
C THR A 203 22.42 -21.13 6.78
N HIS A 204 21.48 -20.64 5.97
CA HIS A 204 21.65 -20.56 4.53
C HIS A 204 22.80 -19.64 4.10
N VAL A 205 23.00 -18.51 4.78
CA VAL A 205 24.13 -17.61 4.50
C VAL A 205 25.45 -18.20 5.01
N ALA A 206 25.47 -18.76 6.23
CA ALA A 206 26.66 -19.35 6.83
C ALA A 206 27.21 -20.53 6.00
N VAL A 207 26.33 -21.41 5.50
CA VAL A 207 26.71 -22.55 4.64
C VAL A 207 27.36 -22.10 3.33
N ARG A 208 27.04 -20.90 2.83
CA ARG A 208 27.60 -20.40 1.57
C ARG A 208 29.06 -19.93 1.68
N GLY A 209 29.60 -19.74 2.89
CA GLY A 209 31.00 -19.37 3.10
C GLY A 209 31.46 -18.16 2.28
N LEU A 210 30.62 -17.12 2.19
CA LEU A 210 30.83 -15.99 1.26
C LEU A 210 31.94 -15.02 1.69
N TYR A 211 32.32 -15.01 2.97
CA TYR A 211 33.28 -14.08 3.54
C TYR A 211 34.41 -14.83 4.23
N ASP A 212 35.53 -14.13 4.43
CA ASP A 212 36.69 -14.65 5.18
C ASP A 212 36.44 -14.67 6.69
N LYS A 213 35.45 -13.90 7.16
CA LYS A 213 35.05 -13.80 8.56
C LYS A 213 33.73 -14.51 8.83
N ASP A 214 33.64 -15.16 9.98
CA ASP A 214 32.42 -15.77 10.45
C ASP A 214 31.35 -14.72 10.75
N ILE A 215 30.12 -15.01 10.30
CA ILE A 215 28.95 -14.17 10.54
C ILE A 215 28.38 -14.56 11.90
N GLN A 216 28.29 -13.59 12.80
CA GLN A 216 27.65 -13.75 14.10
C GLN A 216 26.14 -13.55 13.97
N ARG A 217 25.36 -14.38 14.67
CA ARG A 217 23.91 -14.22 14.74
C ARG A 217 23.53 -13.48 16.02
N GLU A 218 22.70 -12.46 15.87
CA GLU A 218 22.03 -11.79 16.98
C GLU A 218 20.52 -11.97 16.88
N ASP A 219 19.84 -11.99 18.02
CA ASP A 219 18.39 -12.09 18.09
C ASP A 219 17.76 -10.72 18.31
N CYS A 220 16.64 -10.45 17.65
CA CYS A 220 15.91 -9.22 17.87
C CYS A 220 15.36 -9.14 19.30
N VAL A 221 15.19 -7.90 19.81
CA VAL A 221 14.68 -7.64 21.18
C VAL A 221 13.35 -8.36 21.45
N ASN A 222 12.46 -8.40 20.45
CA ASN A 222 11.19 -9.10 20.56
C ASN A 222 11.38 -10.63 20.73
N HIS A 223 12.37 -11.22 20.07
CA HIS A 223 12.69 -12.63 20.23
C HIS A 223 13.33 -12.92 21.59
N VAL A 224 14.22 -12.03 22.06
CA VAL A 224 14.80 -12.11 23.41
C VAL A 224 13.71 -12.09 24.48
N ALA A 225 12.74 -11.18 24.37
CA ALA A 225 11.60 -11.10 25.29
C ALA A 225 10.77 -12.40 25.29
N LYS A 226 10.42 -12.93 24.11
CA LYS A 226 9.69 -14.22 23.99
C LYS A 226 10.43 -15.38 24.63
N ARG A 227 11.76 -15.44 24.46
CA ARG A 227 12.62 -16.48 25.05
C ARG A 227 12.63 -16.37 26.57
N MET A 228 12.72 -15.15 27.12
CA MET A 228 12.63 -14.92 28.56
C MET A 228 11.29 -15.37 29.14
N CYS A 229 10.17 -14.95 28.55
CA CYS A 229 8.83 -15.37 28.99
C CYS A 229 8.67 -16.89 28.94
N SER A 230 9.12 -17.54 27.87
CA SER A 230 9.08 -19.00 27.74
C SER A 230 9.94 -19.71 28.79
N GLY A 231 11.09 -19.13 29.14
CA GLY A 231 11.95 -19.61 30.23
C GLY A 231 11.25 -19.52 31.59
N MET A 232 10.61 -18.39 31.87
CA MET A 232 9.83 -18.20 33.10
C MET A 232 8.67 -19.19 33.21
N GLU A 233 7.92 -19.42 32.12
CA GLU A 233 6.83 -20.40 32.08
C GLU A 233 7.32 -21.83 32.33
N LYS A 234 8.48 -22.21 31.78
CA LYS A 234 9.10 -23.51 32.06
C LYS A 234 9.50 -23.64 33.54
N LEU A 235 10.05 -22.58 34.14
CA LEU A 235 10.42 -22.55 35.55
C LEU A 235 9.19 -22.64 36.47
N LYS A 236 8.10 -21.94 36.13
CA LYS A 236 6.83 -22.02 36.86
C LYS A 236 6.24 -23.43 36.84
N LYS A 237 6.33 -24.12 35.70
CA LYS A 237 5.87 -25.50 35.57
C LYS A 237 6.76 -26.51 36.30
N SER A 238 8.06 -26.29 36.36
CA SER A 238 9.00 -27.23 36.99
C SER A 238 9.12 -27.08 38.50
N LYS A 239 8.78 -25.92 39.06
CA LYS A 239 8.80 -25.66 40.51
C LYS A 239 7.38 -25.39 41.04
N LYS A 240 6.73 -26.41 41.63
CA LYS A 240 5.48 -26.25 42.38
C LYS A 240 5.72 -25.26 43.53
N GLY A 241 4.96 -24.16 43.57
CA GLY A 241 4.98 -23.17 44.66
C GLY A 241 5.46 -21.76 44.29
N LEU A 242 5.99 -21.54 43.08
CA LEU A 242 6.32 -20.19 42.61
C LEU A 242 5.05 -19.45 42.18
N GLY A 243 4.49 -18.66 43.09
CA GLY A 243 3.34 -17.78 42.83
C GLY A 243 2.30 -17.67 43.93
N ARG A 244 2.56 -18.14 45.15
CA ARG A 244 1.71 -17.79 46.30
C ARG A 244 2.22 -16.49 46.90
N GLU A 245 1.58 -15.37 46.55
CA GLU A 245 1.56 -14.21 47.46
C GLU A 245 0.92 -14.69 48.76
N GLY A 246 1.62 -14.51 49.88
CA GLY A 246 1.01 -14.70 51.18
C GLY A 246 -0.03 -13.61 51.37
N GLU A 247 -1.29 -14.01 51.56
CA GLU A 247 -2.22 -13.23 52.36
C GLU A 247 -1.58 -13.11 53.76
N VAL A 248 -1.30 -11.87 54.15
CA VAL A 248 -0.98 -11.53 55.53
C VAL A 248 -2.31 -11.13 56.17
N ASP A 249 -2.70 -11.89 57.21
CA ASP A 249 -3.86 -11.64 58.08
C ASP A 249 -3.92 -10.21 58.64
#